data_AF-A0AAW2WJN9-F1
#
_entry.id   AF-A0AAW2WJN9-F1
#
_cell.length_a   1.000
_cell.length_b   1.000
_cell.length_c   1.000
_cell.angle_alpha   90.00
_cell.angle_beta   90.00
_cell.angle_gamma   90.00
#
_symmetry.space_group_name_H-M   'P 1'
#
loop_
_entity.id
_entity.type
_entity.pdbx_description
1 polymer ?
#
loop_
_entity_poly.entity_id
_entity_poly.type
_entity_poly.pdbx_seq_one_letter_code
_entity_poly.pdbx_strand_id
1 'polypeptide(L)'
;MEQNPRPRSVLETLGEEIIRIVTPVSICMLAVVILVSILNGDSSSRGDLPITTMATIAYSESSSDSTWDKLKGALLNSLVFVAVVTVVTFLLVLLFYLRCTKFLKYYMGFSAFCLGFMGGEIALLLIQDFSFPVDCITFAILLFNFTVVGVLAVFMSKMAIFVTKLT
;
A
#
# COMPACT_ATOMS: atom_id res chain seq x y z
N MET A 1 8.39 2.35 51.08
CA MET A 1 8.76 1.25 50.18
C MET A 1 9.41 1.87 48.96
N GLU A 2 10.73 1.96 48.97
CA GLU A 2 11.53 2.47 47.87
C GLU A 2 11.53 1.44 46.73
N GLN A 3 10.89 1.77 45.61
CA GLN A 3 11.03 0.96 44.40
C GLN A 3 12.41 1.23 43.78
N ASN A 4 13.34 0.32 44.04
CA ASN A 4 14.62 0.23 43.35
C ASN A 4 14.36 0.03 41.82
N PRO A 5 14.74 0.98 40.94
CA PRO A 5 14.56 0.80 39.51
C PRO A 5 15.56 -0.25 39.04
N ARG A 6 15.08 -1.49 38.81
CA ARG A 6 15.93 -2.55 38.25
C ARG A 6 16.47 -2.10 36.89
N PRO A 7 17.78 -2.27 36.61
CA PRO A 7 18.32 -1.92 35.30
C PRO A 7 17.60 -2.75 34.24
N ARG A 8 17.02 -2.09 33.24
CA ARG A 8 16.32 -2.76 32.14
C ARG A 8 17.26 -3.77 31.51
N SER A 9 16.83 -5.02 31.44
CA SER A 9 17.64 -6.07 30.84
C SER A 9 17.80 -5.80 29.33
N VAL A 10 18.94 -6.19 28.75
CA VAL A 10 19.17 -6.04 27.30
C VAL A 10 18.05 -6.71 26.50
N LEU A 11 17.55 -7.85 26.99
CA LEU A 11 16.41 -8.57 26.40
C LEU A 11 15.12 -7.75 26.39
N GLU A 12 14.82 -6.99 27.44
CA GLU A 12 13.64 -6.11 27.46
C GLU A 12 13.77 -4.97 26.45
N THR A 13 14.97 -4.39 26.29
CA THR A 13 15.20 -3.32 25.31
C THR A 13 15.04 -3.83 23.88
N LEU A 14 15.66 -4.97 23.56
CA LEU A 14 15.54 -5.60 22.24
C LEU A 14 14.10 -6.05 21.96
N GLY A 15 13.41 -6.61 22.97
CA GLY A 15 12.01 -6.99 22.85
C GLY A 15 11.10 -5.80 22.56
N GLU A 16 11.34 -4.65 23.20
CA GLU A 16 10.60 -3.42 22.98
C GLU A 16 10.83 -2.83 21.58
N GLU A 17 12.06 -2.91 21.06
CA GLU A 17 12.35 -2.46 19.68
C GLU A 17 11.72 -3.37 18.64
N ILE A 18 11.82 -4.68 18.82
CA ILE A 18 11.23 -5.66 17.91
C ILE A 18 9.71 -5.52 17.88
N ILE A 19 9.03 -5.37 19.03
CA ILE A 19 7.57 -5.28 19.04
C ILE A 19 7.06 -4.01 18.37
N ARG A 20 7.78 -2.88 18.48
CA ARG A 20 7.41 -1.63 17.79
C ARG A 20 7.46 -1.76 16.26
N ILE A 21 8.33 -2.60 15.73
CA ILE A 21 8.46 -2.84 14.29
C ILE A 21 7.50 -3.94 13.82
N VAL A 22 7.41 -5.04 14.58
CA VAL A 22 6.62 -6.22 14.19
C VAL A 22 5.13 -5.94 14.25
N THR A 23 4.64 -5.18 15.23
CA THR A 23 3.20 -4.90 15.42
C THR A 23 2.52 -4.27 14.19
N PRO A 24 3.00 -3.16 13.60
CA PRO A 24 2.34 -2.59 12.42
C PRO A 24 2.44 -3.51 11.19
N VAL A 25 3.53 -4.26 11.05
CA VAL A 25 3.72 -5.20 9.93
C VAL A 25 2.77 -6.39 10.03
N SER A 26 2.63 -6.97 11.22
CA SER A 26 1.73 -8.11 11.43
C SER A 26 0.26 -7.73 11.24
N ILE A 27 -0.15 -6.55 11.71
CA ILE A 27 -1.50 -6.00 11.48
C ILE A 27 -1.75 -5.83 9.97
N CYS A 28 -0.79 -5.27 9.23
CA CYS A 28 -0.91 -5.10 7.78
C CYS A 28 -1.06 -6.45 7.05
N MET A 29 -0.19 -7.42 7.37
CA MET A 29 -0.27 -8.76 6.78
C MET A 29 -1.58 -9.47 7.10
N LEU A 30 -2.05 -9.39 8.35
CA LEU A 30 -3.32 -9.98 8.77
C LEU A 30 -4.50 -9.33 8.03
N ALA A 31 -4.52 -8.00 7.90
CA ALA A 31 -5.57 -7.30 7.16
C ALA A 31 -5.62 -7.70 5.68
N VAL A 32 -4.45 -7.84 5.03
CA VAL A 32 -4.36 -8.29 3.63
C VAL A 32 -4.89 -9.72 3.49
N VAL A 33 -4.50 -10.64 4.38
CA VAL A 33 -4.97 -12.03 4.33
C VAL A 33 -6.49 -12.12 4.51
N ILE A 34 -7.07 -11.38 5.46
CA ILE A 34 -8.52 -11.32 5.67
C ILE A 34 -9.22 -10.80 4.41
N LEU A 35 -8.74 -9.69 3.85
CA LEU A 35 -9.29 -9.09 2.64
C LEU A 35 -9.27 -10.08 1.47
N VAL A 36 -8.11 -10.68 1.18
CA VAL A 36 -7.96 -11.67 0.10
C VAL A 36 -8.83 -12.91 0.34
N SER A 37 -9.03 -13.33 1.59
CA SER A 37 -9.88 -14.47 1.92
C SER A 37 -11.36 -14.17 1.68
N ILE A 38 -11.82 -12.96 2.00
CA ILE A 38 -13.21 -12.53 1.75
C ILE A 38 -13.46 -12.45 0.24
N LEU A 39 -12.58 -11.77 -0.52
CA LEU A 39 -12.74 -11.60 -1.95
C LEU A 39 -12.66 -12.93 -2.72
N ASN A 40 -11.80 -13.87 -2.31
CA ASN A 40 -11.73 -15.18 -2.96
C ASN A 40 -12.88 -16.12 -2.55
N GLY A 41 -13.45 -15.96 -1.35
CA GLY A 41 -14.56 -16.81 -0.89
C GLY A 41 -15.81 -16.72 -1.78
N ASP A 42 -16.09 -15.55 -2.34
CA ASP A 42 -17.26 -15.31 -3.19
C ASP A 42 -17.02 -15.55 -4.70
N SER A 43 -15.75 -15.71 -5.09
CA SER A 43 -15.32 -15.94 -6.48
C SER A 43 -15.76 -17.28 -7.08
N SER A 44 -16.44 -18.14 -6.31
CA SER A 44 -17.13 -19.32 -6.84
C SER A 44 -18.34 -18.99 -7.74
N SER A 45 -18.80 -17.73 -7.74
CA SER A 45 -20.00 -17.29 -8.48
C SER A 45 -19.74 -16.17 -9.51
N ARG A 46 -18.61 -15.47 -9.43
CA ARG A 46 -18.21 -14.43 -10.40
C ARG A 46 -17.19 -15.02 -11.37
N GLY A 47 -17.69 -15.53 -12.49
CA GLY A 47 -16.84 -16.02 -13.58
C GLY A 47 -15.81 -14.98 -14.01
N ASP A 48 -14.58 -15.44 -14.18
CA ASP A 48 -13.48 -14.85 -14.96
C ASP A 48 -13.70 -13.38 -15.40
N LEU A 49 -13.75 -12.46 -14.44
CA LEU A 49 -13.40 -11.09 -14.72
C LEU A 49 -11.88 -11.09 -14.70
N PRO A 50 -11.20 -11.05 -15.86
CA PRO A 50 -9.76 -10.92 -15.85
C PRO A 50 -9.50 -9.58 -15.20
N ILE A 51 -9.06 -9.60 -13.94
CA ILE A 51 -8.28 -8.49 -13.42
C ILE A 51 -7.06 -8.48 -14.33
N THR A 52 -7.16 -7.67 -15.38
CA THR A 52 -6.05 -7.21 -16.21
C THR A 52 -5.12 -6.45 -15.30
N THR A 53 -4.43 -7.22 -14.47
CA THR A 53 -3.38 -6.79 -13.58
C THR A 53 -2.34 -6.21 -14.51
N MET A 54 -1.90 -4.99 -14.24
CA MET A 54 -0.93 -4.26 -15.06
C MET A 54 0.37 -5.04 -15.35
N ALA A 55 0.58 -6.19 -14.69
CA ALA A 55 1.59 -7.19 -14.97
C ALA A 55 1.38 -8.03 -16.25
N THR A 56 0.22 -7.98 -16.92
CA THR A 56 -0.05 -8.75 -18.17
C THR A 56 0.00 -7.87 -19.42
N ILE A 57 0.46 -6.61 -19.32
CA ILE A 57 0.46 -5.67 -20.46
C ILE A 57 1.57 -6.00 -21.47
N ALA A 58 2.67 -6.62 -21.03
CA ALA A 58 3.83 -6.86 -21.89
C ALA A 58 3.75 -8.16 -22.71
N TYR A 59 2.91 -9.13 -22.33
CA TYR A 59 2.76 -10.39 -23.08
C TYR A 59 1.37 -11.00 -22.84
N SER A 60 0.57 -11.12 -23.90
CA SER A 60 -0.66 -11.90 -23.88
C SER A 60 -0.29 -13.37 -23.98
N GLU A 61 -0.54 -14.15 -22.93
CA GLU A 61 -0.29 -15.59 -22.92
C GLU A 61 -1.13 -16.26 -24.03
N SER A 62 -0.48 -16.70 -25.12
CA SER A 62 -1.09 -17.60 -26.09
C SER A 62 -0.90 -19.02 -25.56
N SER A 63 -1.99 -19.75 -25.40
CA SER A 63 -2.09 -21.03 -24.66
C SER A 63 -1.38 -22.23 -25.31
N SER A 64 -0.44 -22.02 -26.24
CA SER A 64 0.23 -23.06 -27.02
C SER A 64 1.74 -23.21 -26.79
N ASP A 65 2.39 -22.34 -26.01
CA ASP A 65 3.86 -22.27 -26.00
C ASP A 65 4.55 -22.90 -24.80
N SER A 66 5.80 -23.30 -25.03
CA SER A 66 6.63 -24.09 -24.11
C SER A 66 6.90 -23.36 -22.78
N THR A 67 7.22 -24.12 -21.73
CA THR A 67 7.63 -23.57 -20.41
C THR A 67 8.75 -22.51 -20.54
N TRP A 68 9.58 -22.62 -21.57
CA TRP A 68 10.68 -21.68 -21.85
C TRP A 68 10.19 -20.30 -22.33
N ASP A 69 9.13 -20.26 -23.14
CA ASP A 69 8.57 -19.01 -23.65
C ASP A 69 7.81 -18.24 -22.57
N LYS A 70 7.11 -18.96 -21.68
CA LYS A 70 6.49 -18.37 -20.49
C LYS A 70 7.53 -17.82 -19.51
N LEU A 71 8.63 -18.53 -19.29
CA LEU A 71 9.75 -18.06 -18.46
C LEU A 71 10.35 -16.78 -19.04
N LYS A 72 10.58 -16.74 -20.35
CA LYS A 72 11.12 -15.57 -21.04
C LYS A 72 10.17 -14.37 -20.97
N GLY A 73 8.86 -14.61 -21.14
CA GLY A 73 7.82 -13.58 -21.00
C GLY A 73 7.75 -13.00 -19.58
N ALA A 74 7.73 -13.85 -18.55
CA ALA A 74 7.74 -13.42 -17.16
C ALA A 74 9.02 -12.64 -16.77
N LEU A 75 10.17 -13.09 -17.28
CA LEU A 75 11.45 -12.43 -17.05
C LEU A 75 11.50 -11.03 -17.70
N LEU A 76 11.01 -10.90 -18.94
CA LEU A 76 10.91 -9.60 -19.60
C LEU A 76 9.93 -8.66 -18.89
N ASN A 77 8.78 -9.16 -18.45
CA ASN A 77 7.78 -8.35 -17.73
C ASN A 77 8.32 -7.83 -16.39
N SER A 78 8.96 -8.70 -15.61
CA SER A 78 9.59 -8.30 -14.35
C SER A 78 10.78 -7.35 -14.55
N LEU A 79 11.59 -7.55 -15.60
CA LEU A 79 12.68 -6.65 -15.95
C LEU A 79 12.17 -5.24 -16.29
N VAL A 80 11.12 -5.15 -17.12
CA VAL A 80 10.49 -3.86 -17.46
C VAL A 80 9.90 -3.20 -16.23
N PHE A 81 9.20 -3.95 -15.38
CA PHE A 81 8.68 -3.44 -14.11
C PHE A 81 9.78 -2.85 -13.22
N VAL A 82 10.88 -3.59 -13.00
CA VAL A 82 12.02 -3.12 -12.20
C VAL A 82 12.69 -1.91 -12.85
N ALA A 83 12.82 -1.89 -14.18
CA ALA A 83 13.39 -0.75 -14.90
C ALA A 83 12.56 0.52 -14.71
N VAL A 84 11.22 0.43 -14.82
CA VAL A 84 10.32 1.56 -14.58
C VAL A 84 10.42 2.06 -13.13
N VAL A 85 10.40 1.16 -12.14
CA VAL A 85 10.55 1.52 -10.72
C VAL A 85 11.89 2.21 -10.47
N THR A 86 12.95 1.74 -11.13
CA THR A 86 14.30 2.31 -11.03
C THR A 86 14.34 3.72 -11.62
N VAL A 87 13.77 3.94 -12.81
CA VAL A 87 13.68 5.26 -13.44
C VAL A 87 12.89 6.25 -12.57
N VAL A 88 11.75 5.83 -12.01
CA VAL A 88 10.95 6.67 -11.10
C VAL A 88 11.76 7.02 -9.85
N THR A 89 12.45 6.04 -9.26
CA THR A 89 13.30 6.28 -8.08
C THR A 89 14.40 7.30 -8.37
N PHE A 90 15.13 7.15 -9.48
CA PHE A 90 16.15 8.12 -9.88
C PHE A 90 15.59 9.51 -10.14
N LEU A 91 14.41 9.61 -10.79
CA LEU A 91 13.73 10.88 -11.04
C LEU A 91 13.38 11.58 -9.72
N LEU A 92 12.82 10.85 -8.75
CA LEU A 92 12.50 11.41 -7.44
C LEU A 92 13.74 11.87 -6.67
N VAL A 93 14.83 11.10 -6.71
CA VAL A 93 16.12 11.48 -6.11
C VAL A 93 16.71 12.71 -6.80
N LEU A 94 16.66 12.79 -8.13
CA LEU A 94 17.12 13.94 -8.90
C LEU A 94 16.31 15.20 -8.56
N LEU A 95 14.99 15.09 -8.46
CA LEU A 95 14.14 16.21 -8.08
C LEU A 95 14.39 16.68 -6.64
N PHE A 96 14.71 15.75 -5.75
CA PHE A 96 15.16 16.07 -4.40
C PHE A 96 16.49 16.83 -4.42
N TYR A 97 17.44 16.39 -5.24
CA TYR A 97 18.72 17.06 -5.43
C TYR A 97 18.57 18.49 -5.97
N LEU A 98 17.64 18.71 -6.92
CA LEU A 98 17.30 20.04 -7.46
C LEU A 98 16.49 20.92 -6.49
N ARG A 99 16.27 20.49 -5.24
CA ARG A 99 15.50 21.18 -4.18
C ARG A 99 14.07 21.55 -4.59
N CYS A 100 13.44 20.79 -5.49
CA CYS A 100 12.06 21.01 -5.95
C CYS A 100 11.00 20.57 -4.91
N THR A 101 11.01 21.18 -3.73
CA THR A 101 10.13 20.81 -2.59
C THR A 101 8.64 20.92 -2.90
N LYS A 102 8.25 21.86 -3.77
CA LYS A 102 6.84 22.02 -4.21
C LYS A 102 6.37 20.81 -5.02
N PHE A 103 7.16 20.36 -5.98
CA PHE A 103 6.81 19.19 -6.79
C PHE A 103 6.71 17.92 -5.94
N LEU A 104 7.68 17.71 -5.03
CA LEU A 104 7.65 16.55 -4.13
C LEU A 104 6.40 16.52 -3.24
N LYS A 105 5.92 17.70 -2.82
CA LYS A 105 4.66 17.83 -2.07
C LYS A 105 3.44 17.49 -2.92
N TYR A 106 3.38 17.94 -4.17
CA TYR A 106 2.32 17.54 -5.11
C TYR A 106 2.35 16.04 -5.42
N TYR A 107 3.54 15.46 -5.62
CA TYR A 107 3.71 14.02 -5.84
C TYR A 107 3.14 13.19 -4.68
N MET A 108 3.44 13.56 -3.43
CA MET A 108 2.88 12.88 -2.27
C MET A 108 1.35 12.99 -2.19
N GLY A 109 0.78 14.17 -2.49
CA GLY A 109 -0.67 14.36 -2.54
C GLY A 109 -1.33 13.53 -3.65
N PHE A 110 -0.72 13.51 -4.84
CA PHE A 110 -1.20 12.72 -5.97
C PHE A 110 -1.15 11.22 -5.68
N SER A 111 -0.06 10.73 -5.06
CA SER A 111 0.08 9.33 -4.66
C SER A 111 -1.04 8.90 -3.68
N ALA A 112 -1.37 9.75 -2.72
CA ALA A 112 -2.46 9.46 -1.79
C ALA A 112 -3.84 9.45 -2.46
N PHE A 113 -4.06 10.29 -3.47
CA PHE A 113 -5.28 10.24 -4.29
C PHE A 113 -5.36 8.92 -5.09
N CYS A 114 -4.26 8.47 -5.70
CA CYS A 114 -4.20 7.16 -6.35
C CYS A 114 -4.49 6.02 -5.38
N LEU A 115 -4.00 6.10 -4.14
CA LEU A 115 -4.29 5.12 -3.09
C LEU A 115 -5.77 5.14 -2.69
N GLY A 116 -6.39 6.32 -2.60
CA GLY A 116 -7.83 6.46 -2.38
C GLY A 116 -8.67 5.86 -3.51
N PHE A 117 -8.26 6.05 -4.77
CA PHE A 117 -8.93 5.47 -5.94
C PHE A 117 -8.82 3.94 -5.95
N MET A 118 -7.60 3.40 -5.81
CA MET A 118 -7.38 1.95 -5.84
C MET A 118 -7.97 1.25 -4.60
N GLY A 119 -7.90 1.89 -3.42
CA GLY A 119 -8.60 1.43 -2.23
C GLY A 119 -10.12 1.51 -2.37
N GLY A 120 -10.61 2.50 -3.13
CA GLY A 120 -12.02 2.64 -3.49
C GLY A 120 -12.54 1.49 -4.35
N GLU A 121 -11.80 1.10 -5.40
CA GLU A 121 -12.13 -0.08 -6.21
C GLU A 121 -12.24 -1.34 -5.35
N ILE A 122 -11.28 -1.57 -4.45
CA ILE A 122 -11.30 -2.72 -3.53
C ILE A 122 -12.48 -2.62 -2.56
N ALA A 123 -12.82 -1.44 -2.07
CA ALA A 123 -13.96 -1.22 -1.20
C ALA A 123 -15.29 -1.48 -1.94
N LEU A 124 -15.40 -1.12 -3.22
CA LEU A 124 -16.59 -1.43 -4.03
C LEU A 124 -16.76 -2.93 -4.21
N LEU A 125 -15.68 -3.67 -4.49
CA LEU A 125 -15.71 -5.15 -4.54
C LEU A 125 -16.24 -5.71 -3.21
N LEU A 126 -15.77 -5.20 -2.08
CA LEU A 126 -16.19 -5.64 -0.76
C LEU A 126 -17.67 -5.31 -0.46
N ILE A 127 -18.14 -4.12 -0.85
CA ILE A 127 -19.56 -3.73 -0.73
C ILE A 127 -20.44 -4.67 -1.57
N GLN A 128 -19.97 -5.04 -2.76
CA GLN A 128 -20.69 -5.91 -3.68
C GLN A 128 -20.78 -7.36 -3.16
N ASP A 129 -19.72 -7.87 -2.52
CA ASP A 129 -19.73 -9.18 -1.85
C ASP A 129 -20.64 -9.18 -0.62
N PHE A 130 -20.61 -8.13 0.20
CA PHE A 130 -21.45 -8.04 1.39
C PHE A 130 -22.91 -7.67 1.09
N SER A 131 -23.25 -7.40 -0.18
CA SER A 131 -24.58 -6.94 -0.62
C SER A 131 -25.12 -5.75 0.19
N PHE A 132 -24.24 -4.84 0.63
CA PHE A 132 -24.64 -3.69 1.42
C PHE A 132 -25.17 -2.58 0.50
N PRO A 133 -26.41 -2.08 0.70
CA PRO A 133 -26.93 -0.98 -0.10
C PRO A 133 -26.26 0.34 0.30
N VAL A 134 -25.11 0.66 -0.30
CA VAL A 134 -24.46 1.98 -0.18
C VAL A 134 -24.83 2.84 -1.39
N ASP A 135 -25.28 4.07 -1.15
CA ASP A 135 -25.49 5.08 -2.19
C ASP A 135 -24.14 5.61 -2.72
N CYS A 136 -24.04 5.86 -4.03
CA CYS A 136 -22.85 6.42 -4.68
C CYS A 136 -22.37 7.72 -4.02
N ILE A 137 -23.29 8.58 -3.57
CA ILE A 137 -22.98 9.85 -2.91
C ILE A 137 -22.31 9.59 -1.56
N THR A 138 -22.88 8.69 -0.76
CA THR A 138 -22.31 8.31 0.55
C THR A 138 -20.93 7.71 0.40
N PHE A 139 -20.75 6.83 -0.58
CA PHE A 139 -19.46 6.20 -0.87
C PHE A 139 -18.41 7.23 -1.32
N ALA A 140 -18.76 8.15 -2.21
CA ALA A 140 -17.87 9.21 -2.67
C ALA A 140 -17.45 10.14 -1.53
N ILE A 141 -18.37 10.52 -0.64
CA ILE A 141 -18.07 11.33 0.54
C ILE A 141 -17.13 10.57 1.48
N LEU A 142 -17.36 9.27 1.70
CA LEU A 142 -16.52 8.43 2.56
C LEU A 142 -15.10 8.31 2.00
N LEU A 143 -14.93 8.01 0.71
CA LEU A 143 -13.62 7.94 0.06
C LEU A 143 -12.88 9.29 0.08
N PHE A 144 -13.60 10.38 -0.12
CA PHE A 144 -13.02 11.72 -0.05
C PHE A 144 -12.51 12.02 1.35
N ASN A 145 -13.32 11.75 2.39
CA ASN A 145 -12.90 11.92 3.79
C ASN A 145 -11.70 11.02 4.12
N PHE A 146 -11.71 9.75 3.72
CA PHE A 146 -10.59 8.83 3.92
C PHE A 146 -9.30 9.35 3.28
N THR A 147 -9.37 9.82 2.04
CA THR A 147 -8.21 10.33 1.30
C THR A 147 -7.67 11.61 1.93
N VAL A 148 -8.53 12.59 2.24
CA VAL A 148 -8.12 13.86 2.84
C VAL A 148 -7.55 13.66 4.24
N VAL A 149 -8.23 12.88 5.09
CA VAL A 149 -7.76 12.59 6.45
C VAL A 149 -6.47 11.78 6.42
N GLY A 150 -6.35 10.81 5.51
CA GLY A 150 -5.11 10.02 5.33
C GLY A 150 -3.91 10.89 4.96
N VAL A 151 -4.10 11.81 4.00
CA VAL A 151 -3.08 12.80 3.63
C VAL A 151 -2.72 13.67 4.84
N LEU A 152 -3.72 14.25 5.52
CA LEU A 152 -3.49 15.12 6.68
C LEU A 152 -2.76 14.37 7.81
N ALA A 153 -3.13 13.12 8.09
CA ALA A 153 -2.49 12.30 9.11
C ALA A 153 -1.00 12.07 8.81
N VAL A 154 -0.65 11.69 7.57
CA VAL A 154 0.74 11.46 7.17
C VAL A 154 1.58 12.73 7.26
N PHE A 155 1.03 13.88 6.88
CA PHE A 155 1.76 15.15 6.90
C PHE A 155 1.83 15.78 8.31
N MET A 156 0.77 15.70 9.10
CA MET A 156 0.72 16.31 10.44
C MET A 156 1.45 15.48 11.49
N SER A 157 1.47 14.15 11.40
CA SER A 157 2.23 13.32 12.35
C SER A 157 3.74 13.56 12.27
N LYS A 158 4.29 13.86 11.08
CA LYS A 158 5.70 14.26 10.96
C LYS A 158 5.99 15.62 11.62
N MET A 159 5.01 16.53 11.63
CA MET A 159 5.14 17.82 12.31
C MET A 159 5.06 17.68 13.84
N ALA A 160 4.16 16.83 14.35
CA ALA A 160 4.02 16.57 15.78
C ALA A 160 5.29 15.97 16.41
N ILE A 161 5.94 15.00 15.75
CA ILE A 161 7.18 14.37 16.25
C ILE A 161 8.36 15.35 16.26
N PHE A 162 8.42 16.27 15.28
CA PHE A 162 9.48 17.29 15.23
C PHE A 162 9.35 18.32 16.37
N VAL A 163 8.11 18.70 16.72
CA VAL A 163 7.85 19.63 17.83
C VAL A 163 8.23 19.01 19.18
N THR A 164 7.94 17.73 19.41
CA THR A 164 8.29 17.03 20.67
C THR A 164 9.79 16.75 20.83
N LYS A 165 10.58 16.75 19.76
CA LYS A 165 12.05 16.56 19.83
C LYS A 165 12.82 17.86 20.07
N LEU A 166 12.14 19.01 19.94
CA LEU A 166 12.72 20.36 20.09
C LEU A 166 12.31 21.06 21.40
N THR A 167 11.40 20.46 22.19
CA THR A 167 11.06 20.87 23.57
C THR A 167 11.67 19.88 24.54
#